data_AF-A0A1M4WYD7-F1
#
_entry.id   AF-A0A1M4WYD7-F1
#
_cell.length_a   1.000
_cell.length_b   1.000
_cell.length_c   1.000
_cell.angle_alpha   90.00
_cell.angle_beta   90.00
_cell.angle_gamma   90.00
#
_symmetry.space_group_name_H-M   'P 1'
#
loop_
_entity.id
_entity.type
_entity.pdbx_description
1 polymer ?
#
loop_
_entity_poly.entity_id
_entity_poly.type
_entity_poly.pdbx_seq_one_letter_code
_entity_poly.pdbx_strand_id
1 'polypeptide(L)'
;MAALAVQQFVSAAVGIAVAIALIRGFTGRSSATIGNFWTDLVRGVLYILLPVAAVATVIFVGEGALQTLAGSVTIHDTLNNVTQTIPRGPVASMEAIKQLGTNGGGYFSGNGATPFENPTPLTNLLSVYLILSIPVALTYTFGKMVGNVRQGVALLGVMAFFFVSWTAITIAAEHGSNPALAAAGFHASQSVGNMVGKESRFGVSSSSLYNVSST
;
A
#
# COMPACT_ATOMS: atom_id res chain seq x y z
N MET A 1 -17.96 -1.93 -5.17
CA MET A 1 -17.73 -1.46 -3.78
C MET A 1 -18.12 -2.52 -2.75
N ALA A 2 -19.39 -2.94 -2.68
CA ALA A 2 -19.89 -3.82 -1.60
C ALA A 2 -19.21 -5.20 -1.47
N ALA A 3 -18.65 -5.78 -2.53
CA ALA A 3 -17.93 -7.05 -2.45
C ALA A 3 -16.43 -6.84 -2.11
N LEU A 4 -15.69 -6.19 -3.02
CA LEU A 4 -14.24 -6.04 -2.89
C LEU A 4 -13.82 -5.21 -1.68
N ALA A 5 -14.49 -4.10 -1.37
CA ALA A 5 -14.09 -3.26 -0.24
C ALA A 5 -14.32 -3.98 1.09
N VAL A 6 -15.47 -4.67 1.25
CA VAL A 6 -15.77 -5.47 2.44
C VAL A 6 -14.70 -6.54 2.64
N GLN A 7 -14.32 -7.25 1.58
CA GLN A 7 -13.29 -8.28 1.68
C GLN A 7 -11.92 -7.70 2.05
N GLN A 8 -11.57 -6.51 1.58
CA GLN A 8 -10.31 -5.84 1.93
C GLN A 8 -10.23 -5.45 3.41
N PHE A 9 -11.36 -5.07 4.02
CA PHE A 9 -11.43 -4.83 5.46
C PHE A 9 -11.37 -6.14 6.25
N VAL A 10 -12.19 -7.12 5.88
CA VAL A 10 -12.33 -8.36 6.65
C VAL A 10 -11.07 -9.21 6.58
N SER A 11 -10.45 -9.36 5.41
CA SER A 11 -9.21 -10.13 5.27
C SER A 11 -8.05 -9.54 6.09
N ALA A 12 -7.86 -8.21 6.04
CA ALA A 12 -6.88 -7.52 6.86
C ALA A 12 -7.16 -7.69 8.37
N ALA A 13 -8.42 -7.54 8.79
CA ALA A 13 -8.81 -7.71 10.19
C ALA A 13 -8.59 -9.15 10.69
N VAL A 14 -8.82 -10.16 9.83
CA VAL A 14 -8.49 -11.56 10.15
C VAL A 14 -6.99 -11.73 10.38
N GLY A 15 -6.14 -11.16 9.52
CA GLY A 15 -4.69 -11.19 9.69
C GLY A 15 -4.24 -10.59 11.03
N ILE A 16 -4.80 -9.43 11.40
CA ILE A 16 -4.56 -8.79 12.70
C ILE A 16 -5.04 -9.69 13.84
N ALA A 17 -6.26 -10.25 13.76
CA ALA A 17 -6.82 -11.11 14.80
C ALA A 17 -5.96 -12.38 15.03
N VAL A 18 -5.48 -13.01 13.95
CA VAL A 18 -4.59 -14.17 14.04
C VAL A 18 -3.26 -13.79 14.68
N ALA A 19 -2.66 -12.65 14.29
CA ALA A 19 -1.43 -12.17 14.91
C ALA A 19 -1.62 -11.93 16.41
N ILE A 20 -2.70 -11.26 16.81
CA ILE A 20 -3.02 -11.02 18.24
C ILE A 20 -3.25 -12.33 19.00
N ALA A 21 -3.96 -13.30 18.41
CA ALA A 21 -4.17 -14.60 19.01
C ALA A 21 -2.86 -15.37 19.22
N LEU A 22 -1.94 -15.32 18.24
CA LEU A 22 -0.59 -15.89 18.36
C LEU A 22 0.21 -15.24 19.50
N ILE A 23 0.18 -13.91 19.59
CA ILE A 23 0.87 -13.17 20.67
C ILE A 23 0.30 -13.59 22.03
N ARG A 24 -1.02 -13.72 22.17
CA ARG A 24 -1.66 -14.23 23.40
C ARG A 24 -1.25 -15.67 23.72
N GLY A 25 -1.03 -16.50 22.70
CA GLY A 25 -0.51 -17.85 22.87
C GLY A 25 0.88 -17.89 23.50
N PHE A 26 1.76 -16.94 23.15
CA PHE A 26 3.09 -16.84 23.77
C PHE A 26 3.06 -16.33 25.21
N THR A 27 2.07 -15.49 25.56
CA THR A 27 2.03 -14.80 26.86
C THR A 27 1.13 -15.48 27.88
N GLY A 28 0.12 -16.25 27.43
CA GLY A 28 -0.79 -16.99 28.28
C GLY A 28 -0.10 -18.16 28.99
N ARG A 29 0.09 -18.06 30.31
CA ARG A 29 0.53 -19.21 31.12
C ARG A 29 -0.69 -20.02 31.55
N SER A 30 -0.74 -21.28 31.12
CA SER A 30 -1.78 -22.25 31.52
C SER A 30 -3.24 -21.82 31.23
N SER A 31 -3.45 -20.89 30.28
CA SER A 31 -4.79 -20.53 29.82
C SER A 31 -5.30 -21.58 28.83
N ALA A 32 -6.54 -22.02 29.00
CA ALA A 32 -7.22 -22.89 28.04
C ALA A 32 -7.69 -22.14 26.77
N THR A 33 -7.58 -20.80 26.74
CA THR A 33 -8.13 -19.95 25.66
C THR A 33 -7.14 -18.86 25.23
N ILE A 34 -7.31 -18.38 23.99
CA ILE A 34 -6.50 -17.32 23.36
C ILE A 34 -7.31 -16.06 23.00
N GLY A 35 -8.46 -15.88 23.65
CA GLY A 35 -9.38 -14.75 23.45
C GLY A 35 -10.57 -15.08 22.55
N ASN A 36 -11.19 -14.05 21.97
CA ASN A 36 -12.41 -14.16 21.17
C ASN A 36 -12.19 -13.56 19.79
N PHE A 37 -12.23 -14.41 18.76
CA PHE A 37 -12.01 -14.02 17.36
C PHE A 37 -12.93 -12.90 16.88
N TRP A 38 -14.24 -12.99 17.16
CA TRP A 38 -15.20 -11.98 16.72
C TRP A 38 -14.96 -10.62 17.35
N THR A 39 -14.53 -10.60 18.61
CA THR A 39 -14.16 -9.36 19.29
C THR A 39 -12.94 -8.71 18.65
N ASP A 40 -11.91 -9.49 18.34
CA ASP A 40 -10.71 -8.97 17.68
C ASP A 40 -10.99 -8.50 16.26
N LEU A 41 -11.80 -9.25 15.50
CA LEU A 41 -12.21 -8.89 14.15
C LEU A 41 -12.98 -7.56 14.14
N VAL A 42 -14.03 -7.43 14.96
CA VAL A 42 -14.85 -6.22 15.03
C VAL A 42 -14.04 -5.02 15.50
N ARG A 43 -13.16 -5.19 16.50
CA ARG A 43 -12.30 -4.11 16.98
C ARG A 43 -11.27 -3.69 15.93
N GLY A 44 -10.66 -4.65 15.24
CA GLY A 44 -9.73 -4.39 14.15
C GLY A 44 -10.36 -3.58 13.02
N VAL A 45 -11.58 -3.95 12.60
CA VAL A 45 -12.31 -3.19 11.59
C VAL A 45 -12.71 -1.80 12.11
N LEU A 46 -13.41 -1.71 13.23
CA LEU A 46 -14.06 -0.46 13.65
C LEU A 46 -13.11 0.56 14.28
N TYR A 47 -12.05 0.12 14.96
CA TYR A 47 -11.16 1.02 15.72
C TYR A 47 -9.78 1.19 15.11
N ILE A 48 -9.40 0.39 14.11
CA ILE A 48 -8.10 0.51 13.44
C ILE A 48 -8.31 0.79 11.95
N LEU A 49 -8.86 -0.17 11.21
CA LEU A 49 -8.90 -0.10 9.76
C LEU A 49 -9.81 1.02 9.25
N LEU A 50 -11.06 1.06 9.73
CA LEU A 50 -12.05 2.03 9.27
C LEU A 50 -11.64 3.50 9.54
N PRO A 51 -11.23 3.89 10.76
CA PRO A 51 -10.86 5.29 11.01
C PRO A 51 -9.61 5.72 10.23
N VAL A 52 -8.58 4.87 10.16
CA VAL A 52 -7.35 5.20 9.42
C VAL A 52 -7.64 5.27 7.91
N ALA A 53 -8.39 4.31 7.36
CA ALA A 53 -8.79 4.33 5.95
C ALA A 53 -9.67 5.53 5.61
N ALA A 54 -10.58 5.95 6.51
CA ALA A 54 -11.41 7.14 6.31
C ALA A 54 -10.56 8.41 6.20
N VAL A 55 -9.59 8.60 7.10
CA VAL A 55 -8.66 9.75 7.04
C VAL A 55 -7.83 9.72 5.77
N ALA A 56 -7.23 8.57 5.44
CA ALA A 56 -6.46 8.41 4.21
C ALA A 56 -7.30 8.69 2.96
N THR A 57 -8.55 8.23 2.91
CA THR A 57 -9.48 8.48 1.80
C THR A 57 -9.67 9.98 1.56
N VAL A 58 -9.85 10.77 2.62
CA VAL A 58 -9.99 12.22 2.50
C VAL A 58 -8.74 12.85 1.90
N ILE A 59 -7.54 12.39 2.30
CA ILE A 59 -6.27 12.87 1.75
C ILE A 59 -6.16 12.51 0.27
N PHE A 60 -6.43 11.24 -0.11
CA PHE A 60 -6.41 10.82 -1.51
C PHE A 60 -7.36 11.65 -2.39
N VAL A 61 -8.60 11.89 -1.93
CA VAL A 61 -9.56 12.74 -2.65
C VAL A 61 -9.07 14.18 -2.76
N GLY A 62 -8.53 14.74 -1.67
CA GLY A 62 -7.97 16.09 -1.64
C GLY A 62 -6.82 16.28 -2.63
N GLU A 63 -6.05 15.23 -2.90
CA GLU A 63 -4.93 15.20 -3.84
C GLU A 63 -5.36 14.80 -5.27
N GLY A 64 -6.64 14.52 -5.52
CA GLY A 64 -7.19 14.30 -6.87
C GLY A 64 -7.55 12.86 -7.23
N ALA A 65 -7.53 11.92 -6.28
CA ALA A 65 -8.02 10.56 -6.51
C ALA A 65 -9.55 10.57 -6.71
N LEU A 66 -10.06 9.67 -7.56
CA LEU A 66 -11.50 9.63 -7.86
C LEU A 66 -12.31 9.09 -6.68
N GLN A 67 -13.41 9.76 -6.35
CA GLN A 67 -14.42 9.21 -5.45
C GLN A 67 -15.80 9.64 -5.92
N THR A 68 -16.48 8.77 -6.68
CA THR A 68 -17.82 9.03 -7.20
C THR A 68 -18.62 7.74 -7.37
N LEU A 69 -19.95 7.84 -7.41
CA LEU A 69 -20.83 6.74 -7.79
C LEU A 69 -21.32 6.86 -9.25
N ALA A 70 -20.89 7.90 -9.96
CA ALA A 70 -21.21 8.05 -11.37
C ALA A 70 -20.48 7.01 -12.22
N GLY A 71 -21.15 6.53 -13.28
CA GLY A 71 -20.54 5.61 -14.25
C GLY A 71 -19.44 6.26 -15.09
N SER A 72 -18.93 5.49 -16.06
CA SER A 72 -17.93 5.96 -17.01
C SER A 72 -18.37 7.25 -17.71
N VAL A 73 -17.39 8.11 -18.04
CA VAL A 73 -17.63 9.35 -18.80
C VAL A 73 -16.86 9.28 -20.11
N THR A 74 -17.52 9.63 -21.21
CA THR A 74 -16.88 9.73 -22.52
C THR A 74 -16.47 11.17 -22.76
N ILE A 75 -15.20 11.38 -23.06
CA ILE A 75 -14.61 12.69 -23.35
C ILE A 75 -14.11 12.66 -24.78
N HIS A 76 -14.56 13.62 -25.59
CA HIS A 76 -14.03 13.87 -26.92
C HIS A 76 -13.02 15.02 -26.84
N ASP A 77 -11.75 14.71 -27.06
CA ASP A 77 -10.68 15.69 -27.17
C ASP A 77 -10.70 16.26 -28.59
N THR A 78 -11.17 17.50 -28.72
CA THR A 78 -11.28 18.20 -29.99
C THR A 78 -9.92 18.58 -30.58
N LEU A 79 -8.87 18.71 -29.75
CA LEU A 79 -7.55 19.10 -30.21
C LEU A 79 -6.85 17.93 -30.91
N ASN A 80 -6.97 16.73 -30.34
CA ASN A 80 -6.36 15.52 -30.87
C ASN A 80 -7.33 14.71 -31.76
N ASN A 81 -8.61 15.11 -31.80
CA ASN A 81 -9.71 14.39 -32.46
C ASN A 81 -9.83 12.92 -31.99
N VAL A 82 -9.63 12.70 -30.69
CA VAL A 82 -9.70 11.37 -30.05
C VAL A 82 -10.84 11.34 -29.05
N THR A 83 -11.61 10.27 -29.06
CA THR A 83 -12.63 10.00 -28.04
C THR A 83 -12.11 8.94 -27.08
N GLN A 84 -12.17 9.22 -25.78
CA GLN A 84 -11.81 8.27 -24.73
C GLN A 84 -12.96 8.08 -23.74
N THR A 85 -13.14 6.85 -23.27
CA THR A 85 -14.08 6.54 -22.20
C THR A 85 -13.30 6.32 -20.91
N ILE A 86 -13.53 7.17 -19.92
CA ILE A 86 -12.86 7.12 -18.63
C ILE A 86 -13.77 6.39 -17.63
N PRO A 87 -13.37 5.20 -17.14
CA PRO A 87 -14.08 4.55 -16.05
C PRO A 87 -13.94 5.36 -14.76
N ARG A 88 -15.03 5.46 -13.99
CA ARG A 88 -15.08 6.18 -12.71
C ARG A 88 -15.66 5.27 -11.62
N GLY A 89 -15.51 5.71 -10.37
CA GLY A 89 -16.06 4.98 -9.25
C GLY A 89 -15.51 5.45 -7.90
N PRO A 90 -15.81 4.70 -6.83
CA PRO A 90 -15.37 5.00 -5.46
C PRO A 90 -13.92 4.53 -5.24
N VAL A 91 -12.99 5.12 -6.00
CA VAL A 91 -11.59 4.68 -6.10
C VAL A 91 -10.82 4.98 -4.83
N ALA A 92 -10.85 6.22 -4.33
CA ALA A 92 -10.05 6.66 -3.18
C ALA A 92 -10.35 5.87 -1.90
N SER A 93 -11.62 5.54 -1.66
CA SER A 93 -12.01 4.70 -0.51
C SER A 93 -11.48 3.26 -0.61
N MET A 94 -11.38 2.75 -1.83
CA MET A 94 -10.79 1.43 -2.10
C MET A 94 -9.26 1.50 -2.01
N GLU A 95 -8.64 2.57 -2.53
CA GLU A 95 -7.20 2.84 -2.41
C GLU A 95 -6.76 2.83 -0.95
N ALA A 96 -7.45 3.56 -0.08
CA ALA A 96 -7.06 3.67 1.33
C ALA A 96 -7.00 2.30 2.03
N ILE A 97 -8.06 1.48 1.91
CA ILE A 97 -8.08 0.15 2.54
C ILE A 97 -7.18 -0.86 1.82
N LYS A 98 -6.98 -0.75 0.50
CA LYS A 98 -6.12 -1.69 -0.21
C LYS A 98 -4.67 -1.56 0.25
N GLN A 99 -4.21 -0.33 0.52
CA GLN A 99 -2.86 -0.07 1.01
C GLN A 99 -2.74 -0.43 2.49
N LEU A 100 -3.64 0.10 3.33
CA LEU A 100 -3.62 -0.10 4.78
C LEU A 100 -3.72 -1.58 5.17
N GLY A 101 -4.61 -2.31 4.50
CA GLY A 101 -4.82 -3.74 4.72
C GLY A 101 -3.90 -4.65 3.91
N THR A 102 -2.91 -4.08 3.21
CA THR A 102 -1.94 -4.81 2.36
C THR A 102 -2.61 -5.79 1.39
N ASN A 103 -3.74 -5.38 0.81
CA ASN A 103 -4.53 -6.20 -0.11
C ASN A 103 -4.01 -6.12 -1.55
N GLY A 104 -3.61 -4.91 -1.97
CA GLY A 104 -3.06 -4.66 -3.31
C GLY A 104 -4.06 -4.72 -4.48
N GLY A 105 -5.35 -4.99 -4.26
CA GLY A 105 -6.36 -5.05 -5.32
C GLY A 105 -6.78 -3.66 -5.81
N GLY A 106 -6.23 -3.21 -6.95
CA GLY A 106 -6.53 -1.91 -7.56
C GLY A 106 -7.90 -1.83 -8.23
N TYR A 107 -8.42 -0.60 -8.38
CA TYR A 107 -9.68 -0.36 -9.08
C TYR A 107 -9.50 -0.44 -10.60
N PHE A 108 -8.38 0.07 -11.11
CA PHE A 108 -8.01 0.01 -12.51
C PHE A 108 -6.84 -0.96 -12.73
N SER A 109 -6.63 -1.36 -13.98
CA SER A 109 -5.54 -2.30 -14.33
C SER A 109 -4.14 -1.76 -13.99
N GLY A 110 -3.94 -0.45 -14.09
CA GLY A 110 -2.68 0.19 -13.71
C GLY A 110 -2.47 0.30 -12.19
N ASN A 111 -3.48 -0.03 -11.39
CA ASN A 111 -3.44 -0.01 -9.92
C ASN A 111 -2.85 1.32 -9.39
N GLY A 112 -1.90 1.28 -8.47
CA GLY A 112 -1.21 2.45 -7.90
C GLY A 112 -0.37 3.26 -8.91
N ALA A 113 -0.24 2.84 -10.17
CA ALA A 113 0.27 3.68 -11.24
C ALA A 113 -0.83 4.52 -11.90
N THR A 114 -2.11 4.17 -11.76
CA THR A 114 -3.22 4.95 -12.37
C THR A 114 -3.35 6.31 -11.69
N PRO A 115 -3.38 7.44 -12.44
CA PRO A 115 -3.51 8.79 -11.86
C PRO A 115 -4.73 8.97 -10.96
N PHE A 116 -5.83 8.28 -11.25
CA PHE A 116 -7.05 8.35 -10.46
C PHE A 116 -7.03 7.52 -9.16
N GLU A 117 -6.04 6.64 -8.99
CA GLU A 117 -5.76 5.90 -7.76
C GLU A 117 -4.67 6.60 -6.95
N ASN A 118 -3.59 7.04 -7.61
CA ASN A 118 -2.42 7.64 -6.98
C ASN A 118 -1.99 8.90 -7.77
N PRO A 119 -2.61 10.05 -7.46
CA PRO A 119 -2.45 11.26 -8.28
C PRO A 119 -1.09 11.95 -8.10
N THR A 120 -0.53 11.97 -6.90
CA THR A 120 0.62 12.83 -6.54
C THR A 120 1.75 12.07 -5.85
N PRO A 121 2.98 12.62 -5.80
CA PRO A 121 4.04 12.05 -4.98
C PRO A 121 3.67 11.91 -3.50
N LEU A 122 2.82 12.82 -2.99
CA LEU A 122 2.33 12.78 -1.62
C LEU A 122 1.42 11.57 -1.38
N THR A 123 0.46 11.31 -2.28
CA THR A 123 -0.38 10.11 -2.18
C THR A 123 0.44 8.83 -2.32
N ASN A 124 1.51 8.85 -3.11
CA ASN A 124 2.41 7.70 -3.24
C ASN A 124 3.17 7.42 -1.93
N LEU A 125 3.68 8.46 -1.29
CA LEU A 125 4.29 8.35 0.03
C LEU A 125 3.29 7.86 1.08
N LEU A 126 2.06 8.37 1.04
CA LEU A 126 0.98 7.91 1.91
C LEU A 126 0.68 6.42 1.70
N SER A 127 0.62 5.94 0.46
CA SER A 127 0.43 4.52 0.17
C SER A 127 1.53 3.65 0.79
N VAL A 128 2.81 4.03 0.63
CA VAL A 128 3.94 3.32 1.26
C VAL A 128 3.81 3.32 2.79
N TYR A 129 3.46 4.47 3.38
CA TYR A 129 3.22 4.58 4.81
C TYR A 129 2.10 3.63 5.27
N LEU A 130 0.97 3.60 4.56
CA LEU A 130 -0.17 2.76 4.90
C LEU A 130 0.19 1.27 4.85
N ILE A 131 0.88 0.82 3.79
CA ILE A 131 1.35 -0.56 3.62
C ILE A 131 2.18 -1.01 4.83
N LEU A 132 3.13 -0.18 5.27
CA LEU A 132 4.08 -0.54 6.33
C LEU A 132 3.53 -0.32 7.75
N SER A 133 2.49 0.50 7.91
CA SER A 133 2.02 0.99 9.22
C SER A 133 1.61 -0.13 10.18
N ILE A 134 0.77 -1.08 9.74
CA ILE A 134 0.26 -2.16 10.59
C ILE A 134 1.35 -3.20 10.88
N PRO A 135 2.11 -3.73 9.91
CA PRO A 135 3.21 -4.65 10.18
C PRO A 135 4.22 -4.07 11.18
N VAL A 136 4.61 -2.80 11.02
CA VAL A 136 5.52 -2.11 11.94
C VAL A 136 4.88 -1.96 13.32
N ALA A 137 3.63 -1.51 13.42
CA ALA A 137 2.93 -1.35 14.70
C ALA A 137 2.75 -2.68 15.47
N LEU A 138 2.61 -3.80 14.75
CA LEU A 138 2.48 -5.13 15.36
C LEU A 138 3.77 -5.59 16.04
N THR A 139 4.95 -5.16 15.58
CA THR A 139 6.22 -5.45 16.28
C THR A 139 6.24 -4.82 17.68
N TYR A 140 5.80 -3.57 17.80
CA TYR A 140 5.66 -2.88 19.08
C TYR A 140 4.57 -3.54 19.95
N THR A 141 3.43 -3.88 19.34
CA THR A 141 2.32 -4.57 20.02
C THR A 141 2.79 -5.90 20.63
N PHE A 142 3.56 -6.71 19.89
CA PHE A 142 4.18 -7.93 20.39
C PHE A 142 5.07 -7.66 21.61
N GLY A 143 6.01 -6.72 21.50
CA GLY A 143 6.92 -6.38 22.60
C GLY A 143 6.18 -5.92 23.86
N LYS A 144 5.11 -5.12 23.70
CA LYS A 144 4.26 -4.67 24.82
C LYS A 144 3.49 -5.81 25.46
N MET A 145 2.88 -6.70 24.66
CA MET A 145 2.07 -7.81 25.18
C MET A 145 2.92 -8.88 25.85
N VAL A 146 4.14 -9.13 25.38
CA VAL A 146 5.11 -10.06 26.01
C VAL A 146 5.76 -9.47 27.26
N GLY A 147 5.58 -8.16 27.51
CA GLY A 147 6.14 -7.47 28.69
C GLY A 147 7.59 -7.03 28.51
N ASN A 148 8.16 -7.14 27.31
CA ASN A 148 9.50 -6.67 27.00
C ASN A 148 9.56 -6.04 25.60
N VAL A 149 9.48 -4.71 25.54
CA VAL A 149 9.51 -3.93 24.29
C VAL A 149 10.78 -4.19 23.47
N ARG A 150 11.90 -4.57 24.11
CA ARG A 150 13.15 -4.89 23.40
C ARG A 150 12.98 -6.06 22.43
N GLN A 151 12.07 -7.00 22.70
CA GLN A 151 11.78 -8.10 21.78
C GLN A 151 11.06 -7.60 20.51
N GLY A 152 10.13 -6.66 20.67
CA GLY A 152 9.49 -5.98 19.53
C GLY A 152 10.48 -5.15 18.72
N VAL A 153 11.37 -4.42 19.39
CA VAL A 153 12.45 -3.65 18.76
C VAL A 153 13.43 -4.57 18.02
N ALA A 154 13.76 -5.74 18.57
CA ALA A 154 14.62 -6.72 17.91
C ALA A 154 13.98 -7.20 16.59
N LEU A 155 12.69 -7.57 16.60
CA LEU A 155 11.95 -7.94 15.39
C LEU A 155 11.94 -6.80 14.36
N LEU A 156 11.60 -5.58 14.79
CA LEU A 156 11.59 -4.41 13.92
C LEU A 156 12.98 -4.14 13.33
N GLY A 157 14.04 -4.30 14.11
CA GLY A 157 15.43 -4.12 13.65
C GLY A 157 15.79 -5.07 12.52
N VAL A 158 15.43 -6.36 12.62
CA VAL A 158 15.66 -7.34 11.55
C VAL A 158 14.83 -7.00 10.31
N MET A 159 13.54 -6.69 10.48
CA MET A 159 12.67 -6.29 9.36
C MET A 159 13.20 -5.04 8.64
N ALA A 160 13.58 -4.01 9.40
CA ALA A 160 14.12 -2.77 8.87
C ALA A 160 15.46 -2.98 8.16
N PHE A 161 16.33 -3.84 8.68
CA PHE A 161 17.60 -4.18 8.03
C PHE A 161 17.37 -4.76 6.63
N PHE A 162 16.49 -5.77 6.51
CA PHE A 162 16.18 -6.36 5.21
C PHE A 162 15.49 -5.35 4.28
N PHE A 163 14.49 -4.63 4.78
CA PHE A 163 13.75 -3.65 4.00
C PHE A 163 14.65 -2.54 3.43
N VAL A 164 15.50 -1.93 4.27
CA VAL A 164 16.42 -0.87 3.86
C VAL A 164 17.48 -1.40 2.90
N SER A 165 18.05 -2.57 3.18
CA SER A 165 19.06 -3.18 2.32
C SER A 165 18.49 -3.47 0.92
N TRP A 166 17.30 -4.08 0.86
CA TRP A 166 16.67 -4.41 -0.42
C TRP A 166 16.19 -3.19 -1.19
N THR A 167 15.68 -2.17 -0.48
CA THR A 167 15.34 -0.88 -1.08
C THR A 167 16.57 -0.21 -1.68
N ALA A 168 17.70 -0.17 -0.96
CA ALA A 168 18.94 0.42 -1.46
C ALA A 168 19.49 -0.33 -2.69
N ILE A 169 19.48 -1.67 -2.66
CA ILE A 169 19.89 -2.51 -3.80
C ILE A 169 19.00 -2.23 -5.01
N THR A 170 17.68 -2.20 -4.83
CA THR A 170 16.73 -1.97 -5.92
C THR A 170 16.89 -0.59 -6.52
N ILE A 171 17.02 0.45 -5.68
CA ILE A 171 17.28 1.82 -6.15
C ILE A 171 18.58 1.87 -6.95
N ALA A 172 19.67 1.30 -6.42
CA ALA A 172 20.96 1.31 -7.11
C ALA A 172 20.90 0.58 -8.47
N ALA A 173 20.21 -0.56 -8.51
CA ALA A 173 20.01 -1.33 -9.74
C ALA A 173 19.18 -0.55 -10.78
N GLU A 174 18.08 0.07 -10.36
CA GLU A 174 17.16 0.78 -11.26
C GLU A 174 17.71 2.14 -11.73
N HIS A 175 18.69 2.74 -11.03
CA HIS A 175 19.43 3.90 -11.53
C HIS A 175 20.47 3.54 -12.60
N GLY A 176 20.75 2.25 -12.79
CA GLY A 176 21.59 1.78 -13.88
C GLY A 176 21.00 2.05 -15.27
N SER A 177 21.87 2.21 -16.26
CA SER A 177 21.50 2.24 -17.68
C SER A 177 20.79 0.94 -18.08
N ASN A 178 19.67 1.03 -18.80
CA ASN A 178 19.02 -0.14 -19.38
C ASN A 178 19.76 -0.55 -20.68
N PRO A 179 20.46 -1.71 -20.71
CA PRO A 179 21.24 -2.12 -21.87
C PRO A 179 20.40 -2.34 -23.13
N ALA A 180 19.12 -2.73 -22.98
CA ALA A 180 18.22 -2.91 -24.12
C ALA A 180 17.85 -1.55 -24.76
N LEU A 181 17.67 -0.50 -23.96
CA LEU A 181 17.48 0.86 -24.48
C LEU A 181 18.75 1.39 -25.16
N ALA A 182 19.92 1.09 -24.60
CA ALA A 182 21.20 1.44 -25.20
C ALA A 182 21.38 0.76 -26.57
N ALA A 183 21.08 -0.55 -26.65
CA ALA A 183 21.14 -1.33 -27.88
C ALA A 183 20.14 -0.84 -28.94
N ALA A 184 19.00 -0.30 -28.52
CA ALA A 184 18.01 0.32 -29.41
C ALA A 184 18.37 1.77 -29.83
N GLY A 185 19.53 2.31 -29.41
CA GLY A 185 20.01 3.64 -29.78
C GLY A 185 19.48 4.79 -28.90
N PHE A 186 18.76 4.51 -27.82
CA PHE A 186 18.25 5.53 -26.89
C PHE A 186 19.28 5.87 -25.81
N HIS A 187 20.15 6.84 -26.10
CA HIS A 187 21.23 7.26 -25.18
C HIS A 187 20.82 8.40 -24.23
N ALA A 188 19.96 9.33 -24.66
CA ALA A 188 19.56 10.50 -23.86
C ALA A 188 18.60 10.17 -22.71
N SER A 189 17.86 9.05 -22.80
CA SER A 189 16.83 8.66 -21.82
C SER A 189 17.39 7.96 -20.56
N GLN A 190 18.71 7.83 -20.41
CA GLN A 190 19.32 7.00 -19.36
C GLN A 190 19.91 7.79 -18.18
N SER A 191 19.96 9.13 -18.26
CA SER A 191 20.52 9.98 -17.19
C SER A 191 19.70 10.00 -15.90
N VAL A 192 18.44 9.58 -15.95
CA VAL A 192 17.49 9.53 -14.82
C VAL A 192 17.25 8.09 -14.32
N GLY A 193 17.94 7.10 -14.90
CA GLY A 193 17.77 5.67 -14.63
C GLY A 193 16.73 4.98 -15.51
N ASN A 194 16.35 3.76 -15.14
CA ASN A 194 15.41 2.92 -15.89
C ASN A 194 13.94 3.36 -15.70
N MET A 195 13.44 4.14 -16.65
CA MET A 195 12.04 4.60 -16.64
C MET A 195 11.04 3.61 -17.27
N VAL A 196 11.49 2.46 -17.78
CA VAL A 196 10.56 1.44 -18.30
C VAL A 196 9.72 0.88 -17.16
N GLY A 197 8.39 0.95 -17.32
CA GLY A 197 7.43 0.54 -16.30
C GLY A 197 7.34 1.48 -15.10
N LYS A 198 7.82 2.72 -15.21
CA LYS A 198 7.77 3.73 -14.16
C LYS A 198 6.90 4.91 -14.59
N GLU A 199 6.41 5.65 -13.60
CA GLU A 199 5.62 6.86 -13.81
C GLU A 199 6.48 8.10 -13.62
N SER A 200 6.34 9.08 -14.52
CA SER A 200 7.04 10.36 -14.44
C SER A 200 6.74 11.12 -13.15
N ARG A 201 5.53 10.94 -12.58
CA ARG A 201 5.10 11.50 -11.29
C ARG A 201 5.99 11.06 -10.13
N PHE A 202 6.55 9.86 -10.18
CA PHE A 202 7.25 9.26 -9.04
C PHE A 202 8.75 9.13 -9.29
N GLY A 203 9.14 8.84 -10.54
CA GLY A 203 10.52 8.57 -10.90
C GLY A 203 11.07 7.28 -10.29
N VAL A 204 12.33 6.99 -10.60
CA VAL A 204 12.96 5.70 -10.31
C VAL A 204 12.99 5.37 -8.82
N SER A 205 13.47 6.29 -7.98
CA SER A 205 13.66 6.02 -6.54
C SER A 205 12.34 5.76 -5.82
N SER A 206 11.32 6.59 -6.07
CA SER A 206 10.01 6.47 -5.40
C SER A 206 9.27 5.22 -5.87
N SER A 207 9.33 4.90 -7.16
CA SER A 207 8.78 3.64 -7.67
C SER A 207 9.51 2.41 -7.13
N SER A 208 10.84 2.48 -6.95
CA SER A 208 11.63 1.39 -6.36
C SER A 208 11.26 1.16 -4.89
N LEU A 209 11.13 2.25 -4.11
CA LEU A 209 10.67 2.18 -2.72
C LEU A 209 9.26 1.58 -2.62
N TYR A 210 8.34 2.03 -3.47
CA TYR A 210 6.99 1.48 -3.52
C TYR A 210 7.03 -0.02 -3.86
N ASN A 211 7.78 -0.42 -4.88
CA ASN A 211 7.92 -1.82 -5.30
C ASN A 211 8.35 -2.71 -4.13
N VAL A 212 9.46 -2.36 -3.45
CA VAL A 212 9.97 -3.12 -2.30
C VAL A 212 9.01 -3.11 -1.11
N SER A 213 8.26 -2.02 -0.92
CA SER A 213 7.24 -1.96 0.14
C SER A 213 6.05 -2.88 -0.15
N SER A 214 5.74 -3.11 -1.42
CA SER A 214 4.58 -3.90 -1.88
C SER A 214 4.89 -5.38 -2.18
N THR A 215 6.11 -5.86 -1.89
CA THR A 215 6.57 -7.26 -2.13
C THR A 215 7.21 -7.86 -0.90
#